data_AF-A0A7J6AC89-F1
#
_entry.id   AF-A0A7J6AC89-F1
#
_cell.length_a   1.000
_cell.length_b   1.000
_cell.length_c   1.000
_cell.angle_alpha   90.00
_cell.angle_beta   90.00
_cell.angle_gamma   90.00
#
_symmetry.space_group_name_H-M   'P 1'
#
loop_
_entity.id
_entity.type
_entity.pdbx_description
1 polymer ?
#
loop_
_entity_poly.entity_id
_entity_poly.type
_entity_poly.pdbx_seq_one_letter_code
_entity_poly.pdbx_strand_id
1 'polypeptide(L)'
;MAASLHSIVRAVCRVSPAIFQKTFRAQTIHSGVRVLFVNPVLRHFFNSAKLTCDARGVEALESHPRYKDAPWEYLESEEYIERYGSRTVWADYRRNHKGGVCMKQQKLLNMAIETARDYGLIPTQLPSVDYSGEDFSNSHGAVGRTPVPSAYTHGEPWYTWYGDIEPDERELARVKKIYKPYLK
;
A
#
# COMPACT_ATOMS: atom_id res chain seq x y z
N MET A 1 16.87 -74.20 -8.90
CA MET A 1 17.96 -74.10 -9.90
C MET A 1 17.35 -73.76 -11.25
N ALA A 2 17.54 -72.53 -11.72
CA ALA A 2 17.58 -72.09 -13.14
C ALA A 2 17.19 -70.61 -13.21
N ALA A 3 18.17 -69.77 -13.53
CA ALA A 3 18.05 -68.35 -13.82
C ALA A 3 17.77 -68.15 -15.31
N SER A 4 17.18 -67.00 -15.70
CA SER A 4 17.46 -66.40 -17.00
C SER A 4 17.11 -64.91 -17.04
N LEU A 5 18.08 -64.13 -17.53
CA LEU A 5 18.12 -62.68 -17.68
C LEU A 5 17.81 -62.29 -19.15
N HIS A 6 17.83 -60.99 -19.42
CA HIS A 6 17.81 -60.27 -20.71
C HIS A 6 16.41 -59.81 -21.15
N SER A 7 16.15 -58.56 -21.59
CA SER A 7 17.05 -57.52 -22.12
C SER A 7 16.48 -56.11 -21.88
N ILE A 8 17.37 -55.18 -21.51
CA ILE A 8 17.15 -53.73 -21.56
C ILE A 8 17.27 -53.28 -23.02
N VAL A 9 16.28 -52.54 -23.54
CA VAL A 9 16.44 -51.76 -24.77
C VAL A 9 16.25 -50.28 -24.44
N ARG A 10 17.37 -49.56 -24.40
CA ARG A 10 17.43 -48.11 -24.48
C ARG A 10 17.22 -47.71 -25.93
N ALA A 11 16.17 -46.95 -26.23
CA ALA A 11 16.07 -46.19 -27.46
C ALA A 11 16.27 -44.71 -27.15
N VAL A 12 17.48 -44.23 -27.48
CA VAL A 12 17.84 -42.80 -27.55
C VAL A 12 17.52 -42.36 -28.98
N CYS A 13 16.50 -41.53 -29.16
CA CYS A 13 16.33 -40.79 -30.39
C CYS A 13 16.33 -39.29 -30.08
N ARG A 14 17.52 -38.71 -30.30
CA ARG A 14 17.75 -37.28 -30.43
C ARG A 14 17.03 -36.78 -31.68
N VAL A 15 16.17 -35.78 -31.51
CA VAL A 15 15.90 -34.80 -32.57
C VAL A 15 16.05 -33.43 -31.91
N SER A 16 17.09 -32.72 -32.33
CA SER A 16 17.48 -31.40 -31.84
C SER A 16 16.53 -30.29 -32.32
N PRO A 17 16.58 -29.10 -31.67
CA PRO A 17 15.46 -28.18 -31.57
C PRO A 17 15.45 -27.15 -32.70
N ALA A 18 14.26 -26.86 -33.24
CA ALA A 18 14.05 -25.75 -34.16
C ALA A 18 13.27 -24.63 -33.44
N ILE A 19 14.05 -23.68 -32.91
CA ILE A 19 13.85 -22.22 -33.02
C ILE A 19 12.40 -21.73 -32.84
N PHE A 20 12.07 -21.35 -31.60
CA PHE A 20 11.22 -20.17 -31.36
C PHE A 20 11.74 -19.43 -30.12
N GLN A 21 12.96 -18.92 -30.21
CA GLN A 21 13.43 -17.87 -29.30
C GLN A 21 12.65 -16.60 -29.65
N LYS A 22 11.48 -16.42 -29.03
CA LYS A 22 10.82 -15.11 -29.02
C LYS A 22 11.67 -14.24 -28.10
N THR A 23 12.51 -13.42 -28.73
CA THR A 23 13.37 -12.44 -28.08
C THR A 23 12.50 -11.45 -27.30
N PHE A 24 12.30 -11.68 -26.00
CA PHE A 24 12.03 -10.59 -25.08
C PHE A 24 13.34 -9.80 -24.98
N ARG A 25 13.45 -8.78 -25.83
CA ARG A 25 14.51 -7.79 -25.78
C ARG A 25 14.27 -6.96 -24.53
N ALA A 26 14.82 -7.41 -23.40
CA ALA A 26 14.95 -6.59 -22.21
C ALA A 26 15.80 -5.38 -22.57
N GLN A 27 15.17 -4.20 -22.64
CA GLN A 27 15.92 -2.96 -22.69
C GLN A 27 16.44 -2.70 -21.28
N THR A 28 17.70 -3.06 -21.07
CA THR A 28 18.49 -2.67 -19.91
C THR A 28 18.66 -1.15 -19.95
N ILE A 29 17.80 -0.41 -19.27
CA ILE A 29 18.04 1.00 -18.99
C ILE A 29 19.02 1.04 -17.82
N HIS A 30 20.28 1.31 -18.14
CA HIS A 30 21.29 1.71 -17.16
C HIS A 30 20.93 3.10 -16.63
N SER A 31 20.25 3.16 -15.49
CA SER A 31 20.23 4.34 -14.63
C SER A 31 20.53 3.88 -13.21
N GLY A 32 21.78 4.11 -12.78
CA GLY A 32 22.24 3.73 -11.46
C GLY A 32 21.61 4.59 -10.38
N VAL A 33 20.80 3.97 -9.53
CA VAL A 33 20.56 4.43 -8.16
C VAL A 33 20.85 3.25 -7.25
N ARG A 34 22.04 3.26 -6.64
CA ARG A 34 22.36 2.35 -5.52
C ARG A 34 21.51 2.79 -4.33
N VAL A 35 20.38 2.11 -4.10
CA VAL A 35 19.71 2.17 -2.80
C VAL A 35 20.40 1.16 -1.90
N LEU A 36 21.11 1.66 -0.89
CA LEU A 36 21.70 0.84 0.15
C LEU A 36 20.55 0.16 0.92
N PHE A 37 20.54 -1.17 0.92
CA PHE A 37 19.71 -1.96 1.82
C PHE A 37 20.10 -1.63 3.26
N VAL A 38 19.20 -0.93 3.96
CA VAL A 38 19.24 -0.79 5.41
C VAL A 38 17.97 -1.42 5.94
N ASN A 39 18.07 -2.66 6.42
CA ASN A 39 17.14 -3.14 7.43
C ASN A 39 17.55 -2.49 8.76
N PRO A 40 16.59 -1.98 9.55
CA PRO A 40 16.12 -2.85 10.63
C PRO A 40 14.63 -2.69 11.01
N VAL A 41 14.13 -3.78 11.61
CA VAL A 41 13.00 -3.86 12.56
C VAL A 41 11.59 -3.80 11.98
N LEU A 42 11.09 -5.00 11.77
CA LEU A 42 9.70 -5.37 11.56
C LEU A 42 8.98 -5.51 12.91
N ARG A 43 7.66 -5.26 12.88
CA ARG A 43 6.58 -5.78 13.76
C ARG A 43 6.18 -4.94 14.96
N HIS A 44 5.32 -3.94 14.75
CA HIS A 44 4.28 -3.55 15.72
C HIS A 44 3.08 -2.89 15.03
N PHE A 45 2.22 -3.62 14.30
CA PHE A 45 0.98 -2.99 13.78
C PHE A 45 -0.30 -3.85 13.77
N PHE A 46 -0.33 -5.01 14.44
CA PHE A 46 -1.58 -5.76 14.64
C PHE A 46 -1.78 -6.20 16.08
N ASN A 47 -1.86 -5.24 17.01
CA ASN A 47 -2.39 -5.50 18.34
C ASN A 47 -3.14 -4.27 18.85
N SER A 48 -4.45 -4.22 18.60
CA SER A 48 -5.49 -3.83 19.58
C SER A 48 -6.76 -3.34 18.88
N ALA A 49 -7.76 -4.21 18.82
CA ALA A 49 -9.16 -3.80 18.82
C ALA A 49 -9.96 -4.84 19.62
N LYS A 50 -9.76 -4.79 20.94
CA LYS A 50 -10.50 -5.58 21.93
C LYS A 50 -11.90 -4.95 22.04
N LEU A 51 -12.87 -5.46 21.27
CA LEU A 51 -14.29 -5.18 21.52
C LEU A 51 -14.78 -6.20 22.55
N THR A 52 -14.91 -5.74 23.79
CA THR A 52 -15.44 -6.50 24.92
C THR A 52 -16.94 -6.72 24.74
N CYS A 53 -17.36 -7.98 24.73
CA CYS A 53 -18.75 -8.37 24.97
C CYS A 53 -18.77 -9.28 26.20
N ASP A 54 -19.31 -8.71 27.27
CA ASP A 54 -19.87 -9.21 28.52
C ASP A 54 -19.19 -10.33 29.34
N ALA A 55 -19.04 -9.97 30.61
CA ALA A 55 -18.54 -10.75 31.71
C ALA A 55 -19.42 -11.97 32.00
N ARG A 56 -18.81 -13.16 31.91
CA ARG A 56 -18.96 -14.25 32.90
C ARG A 56 -17.78 -15.19 32.78
N GLY A 57 -17.09 -15.36 33.91
CA GLY A 57 -15.79 -15.98 34.00
C GLY A 57 -15.74 -17.41 33.47
N VAL A 58 -14.81 -17.61 32.54
CA VAL A 58 -13.90 -18.73 32.56
C VAL A 58 -12.53 -18.10 32.33
N GLU A 59 -11.74 -18.08 33.39
CA GLU A 59 -10.29 -18.21 33.37
C GLU A 59 -9.66 -17.82 32.03
N ALA A 60 -9.25 -16.54 31.94
CA ALA A 60 -8.31 -16.09 30.93
C ALA A 60 -6.95 -16.75 31.22
N LEU A 61 -6.89 -18.08 31.07
CA LEU A 61 -5.66 -18.78 30.85
C LEU A 61 -5.05 -18.08 29.65
N GLU A 62 -3.89 -17.51 29.89
CA GLU A 62 -3.07 -16.78 28.97
C GLU A 62 -2.97 -17.55 27.65
N SER A 63 -3.94 -17.34 26.76
CA SER A 63 -3.97 -17.90 25.43
C SER A 63 -2.92 -17.10 24.69
N HIS A 64 -1.65 -17.45 24.90
CA HIS A 64 -0.64 -17.29 23.88
C HIS A 64 -1.04 -18.29 22.80
N PRO A 65 -1.71 -17.90 21.68
CA PRO A 65 -1.56 -18.75 20.54
C PRO A 65 -0.08 -18.68 20.22
N ARG A 66 0.61 -19.82 20.33
CA ARG A 66 2.00 -19.99 19.92
C ARG A 66 2.32 -19.29 18.58
N TYR A 67 1.31 -19.11 17.74
CA TYR A 67 1.35 -18.51 16.40
C TYR A 67 0.80 -17.07 16.31
N LYS A 68 0.64 -16.31 17.40
CA LYS A 68 0.03 -14.96 17.35
C LYS A 68 0.81 -13.99 16.47
N ASP A 69 2.14 -13.97 16.65
CA ASP A 69 3.03 -12.99 16.02
C ASP A 69 3.55 -13.48 14.67
N ALA A 70 3.48 -14.77 14.41
CA ALA A 70 3.87 -15.44 13.16
C ALA A 70 2.78 -16.46 12.75
N PRO A 71 1.58 -15.99 12.33
CA PRO A 71 0.45 -16.86 12.03
C PRO A 71 0.69 -17.81 10.85
N TRP A 72 1.65 -17.51 9.97
CA TRP A 72 2.02 -18.40 8.86
C TRP A 72 2.71 -19.69 9.31
N GLU A 73 3.36 -19.72 10.47
CA GLU A 73 4.00 -20.93 11.01
C GLU A 73 2.99 -22.05 11.28
N TYR A 74 1.74 -21.69 11.61
CA TYR A 74 0.66 -22.67 11.77
C TYR A 74 0.30 -23.34 10.44
N LEU A 75 0.31 -22.60 9.32
CA LEU A 75 -0.04 -23.13 8.01
C LEU A 75 1.01 -24.13 7.48
N GLU A 76 2.24 -24.04 7.96
CA GLU A 76 3.34 -24.96 7.65
C GLU A 76 3.46 -26.12 8.65
N SER A 77 2.70 -26.10 9.74
CA SER A 77 2.75 -27.14 10.78
C SER A 77 2.09 -28.46 10.36
N GLU A 78 2.58 -29.58 10.91
CA GLU A 78 1.97 -30.92 10.72
C GLU A 78 0.51 -30.95 11.19
N GLU A 79 0.17 -30.22 12.26
CA GLU A 79 -1.20 -30.11 12.79
C GLU A 79 -2.20 -29.60 11.74
N TYR A 80 -1.79 -28.63 10.92
CA TYR A 80 -2.63 -28.10 9.84
C TYR A 80 -2.76 -29.10 8.69
N ILE A 81 -1.66 -29.74 8.32
CA ILE A 81 -1.58 -30.71 7.23
C ILE A 81 -2.42 -31.96 7.55
N GLU A 82 -2.38 -32.49 8.77
CA GLU A 82 -3.21 -33.64 9.16
C GLU A 82 -4.70 -33.29 9.20
N ARG A 83 -5.05 -32.07 9.66
CA ARG A 83 -6.45 -31.66 9.84
C ARG A 83 -7.15 -31.31 8.52
N TYR A 84 -6.50 -30.53 7.67
CA TYR A 84 -7.10 -30.02 6.42
C TYR A 84 -6.50 -30.66 5.17
N GLY A 85 -5.25 -31.08 5.22
CA GLY A 85 -4.52 -31.64 4.07
C GLY A 85 -4.40 -30.63 2.94
N SER A 86 -4.73 -31.06 1.72
CA SER A 86 -4.76 -30.20 0.53
C SER A 86 -6.08 -29.45 0.33
N ARG A 87 -7.08 -29.70 1.18
CA ARG A 87 -8.40 -29.06 1.06
C ARG A 87 -8.37 -27.68 1.69
N THR A 88 -9.21 -26.77 1.18
CA THR A 88 -9.38 -25.45 1.78
C THR A 88 -10.04 -25.53 3.15
N VAL A 89 -9.69 -24.64 4.07
CA VAL A 89 -10.19 -24.63 5.47
C VAL A 89 -11.72 -24.70 5.58
N TRP A 90 -12.45 -24.04 4.68
CA TRP A 90 -13.91 -23.96 4.70
C TRP A 90 -14.61 -25.07 3.92
N ALA A 91 -13.88 -26.03 3.34
CA ALA A 91 -14.45 -27.11 2.53
C ALA A 91 -15.44 -27.98 3.33
N ASP A 92 -15.10 -28.27 4.59
CA ASP A 92 -15.92 -29.10 5.48
C ASP A 92 -16.91 -28.26 6.32
N TYR A 93 -16.93 -26.93 6.16
CA TYR A 93 -17.85 -26.06 6.90
C TYR A 93 -19.24 -26.07 6.25
N ARG A 94 -20.23 -26.59 6.99
CA ARG A 94 -21.65 -26.58 6.58
C ARG A 94 -22.46 -25.66 7.49
N ARG A 95 -23.20 -24.73 6.88
CA ARG A 95 -24.03 -23.76 7.60
C ARG A 95 -25.44 -24.31 7.85
N ASN A 96 -25.91 -24.24 9.09
CA ASN A 96 -27.31 -24.50 9.45
C ASN A 96 -28.06 -23.17 9.46
N HIS A 97 -29.00 -22.93 8.54
CA HIS A 97 -29.62 -21.61 8.37
C HIS A 97 -31.06 -21.52 8.89
N LYS A 98 -31.32 -20.48 9.71
CA LYS A 98 -32.59 -19.73 9.86
C LYS A 98 -32.34 -18.20 10.04
N GLY A 99 -31.09 -17.73 9.94
CA GLY A 99 -30.66 -16.34 10.24
C GLY A 99 -29.55 -15.82 9.32
N GLY A 100 -28.99 -14.64 9.63
CA GLY A 100 -28.06 -13.88 8.77
C GLY A 100 -26.61 -14.39 8.71
N VAL A 101 -25.85 -13.89 7.73
CA VAL A 101 -24.43 -14.24 7.48
C VAL A 101 -23.51 -13.43 8.39
N CYS A 102 -22.47 -14.05 8.96
CA CYS A 102 -21.48 -13.35 9.77
C CYS A 102 -20.59 -12.44 8.89
N MET A 103 -20.74 -11.11 9.04
CA MET A 103 -20.02 -10.14 8.20
C MET A 103 -18.70 -9.65 8.80
N LYS A 104 -18.46 -9.84 10.10
CA LYS A 104 -17.29 -9.27 10.79
C LYS A 104 -15.98 -9.84 10.25
N GLN A 105 -15.84 -11.17 10.25
CA GLN A 105 -14.61 -11.83 9.78
C GLN A 105 -14.41 -11.67 8.27
N GLN A 106 -15.49 -11.67 7.48
CA GLN A 106 -15.39 -11.41 6.05
C GLN A 106 -14.84 -10.00 5.74
N LYS A 107 -15.29 -8.98 6.48
CA LYS A 107 -14.76 -7.61 6.32
C LYS A 107 -13.28 -7.54 6.67
N LEU A 108 -12.85 -8.18 7.76
CA LEU A 108 -11.45 -8.25 8.15
C LEU A 108 -10.59 -8.98 7.11
N LEU A 109 -11.12 -10.07 6.53
CA LEU A 109 -10.44 -10.81 5.47
C LEU A 109 -10.28 -9.97 4.21
N ASN A 110 -11.32 -9.27 3.76
CA ASN A 110 -11.25 -8.41 2.58
C ASN A 110 -10.21 -7.31 2.78
N MET A 111 -10.20 -6.66 3.95
CA MET A 111 -9.20 -5.66 4.30
C MET A 111 -7.78 -6.23 4.31
N ALA A 112 -7.58 -7.42 4.88
CA ALA A 112 -6.27 -8.08 4.86
C ALA A 112 -5.80 -8.42 3.43
N ILE A 113 -6.72 -8.89 2.56
CA ILE A 113 -6.42 -9.15 1.14
C ILE A 113 -6.03 -7.86 0.42
N GLU A 114 -6.76 -6.77 0.62
CA GLU A 114 -6.44 -5.45 0.05
C GLU A 114 -5.04 -4.99 0.48
N THR A 115 -4.75 -5.01 1.79
CA THR A 115 -3.42 -4.64 2.29
C THR A 115 -2.30 -5.53 1.71
N ALA A 116 -2.54 -6.84 1.56
CA ALA A 116 -1.56 -7.75 0.97
C ALA A 116 -1.32 -7.49 -0.53
N ARG A 117 -2.34 -7.01 -1.25
CA ARG A 117 -2.19 -6.55 -2.65
C ARG A 117 -1.38 -5.26 -2.71
N ASP A 118 -1.62 -4.32 -1.80
CA ASP A 118 -0.89 -3.05 -1.72
C ASP A 118 0.60 -3.25 -1.41
N TYR A 119 0.91 -4.22 -0.53
CA TYR A 119 2.29 -4.64 -0.26
C TYR A 119 2.91 -5.50 -1.35
N GLY A 120 2.15 -5.87 -2.39
CA GLY A 120 2.62 -6.74 -3.47
C GLY A 120 2.89 -8.20 -3.05
N LEU A 121 2.34 -8.65 -1.92
CA LEU A 121 2.48 -10.03 -1.43
C LEU A 121 1.62 -11.02 -2.23
N ILE A 122 0.51 -10.54 -2.79
CA ILE A 122 -0.40 -11.32 -3.63
C ILE A 122 -0.32 -10.79 -5.07
N PRO A 123 -0.07 -11.67 -6.06
CA PRO A 123 -0.13 -11.28 -7.46
C PRO A 123 -1.52 -10.75 -7.85
N THR A 124 -1.54 -9.58 -8.48
CA THR A 124 -2.78 -8.97 -9.01
C THR A 124 -2.62 -8.68 -10.49
N GLN A 125 -3.74 -8.70 -11.23
CA GLN A 125 -3.76 -8.30 -12.63
C GLN A 125 -3.78 -6.77 -12.69
N LEU A 126 -2.64 -6.16 -13.03
CA LEU A 126 -2.54 -4.73 -13.24
C LEU A 126 -2.73 -4.41 -14.74
N PRO A 127 -3.76 -3.64 -15.13
CA PRO A 127 -3.90 -3.20 -16.50
C PRO A 127 -2.76 -2.24 -16.87
N SER A 128 -2.19 -2.42 -18.06
CA SER A 128 -1.31 -1.42 -18.66
C SER A 128 -2.17 -0.25 -19.14
N VAL A 129 -1.79 0.97 -18.75
CA VAL A 129 -2.44 2.21 -19.18
C VAL A 129 -1.43 3.02 -19.98
N ASP A 130 -1.80 3.42 -21.18
CA ASP A 130 -0.93 4.17 -22.09
C ASP A 130 -1.16 5.69 -21.92
N TYR A 131 -0.07 6.43 -21.69
CA TYR A 131 -0.08 7.89 -21.55
C TYR A 131 0.64 8.60 -22.71
N SER A 132 0.85 7.91 -23.85
CA SER A 132 1.65 8.42 -24.98
C SER A 132 1.01 9.56 -25.77
N GLY A 133 -0.24 9.94 -25.44
CA GLY A 133 -0.96 11.04 -26.10
C GLY A 133 -0.75 12.42 -25.48
N GLU A 134 0.01 12.52 -24.37
CA GLU A 134 0.20 13.76 -23.62
C GLU A 134 1.57 14.40 -23.88
N ASP A 135 1.61 15.73 -23.94
CA ASP A 135 2.85 16.49 -24.06
C ASP A 135 3.50 16.66 -22.68
N PHE A 136 4.54 15.88 -22.39
CA PHE A 136 5.28 15.95 -21.11
C PHE A 136 6.28 17.12 -21.02
N SER A 137 6.07 18.19 -21.77
CA SER A 137 6.98 19.34 -21.80
C SER A 137 6.79 20.24 -20.58
N ASN A 138 7.77 20.29 -19.69
CA ASN A 138 7.77 21.15 -18.51
C ASN A 138 8.17 22.63 -18.80
N SER A 139 7.94 23.08 -20.03
CA SER A 139 8.32 24.43 -20.50
C SER A 139 7.32 25.51 -20.12
N HIS A 140 6.14 25.12 -19.64
CA HIS A 140 5.11 26.06 -19.22
C HIS A 140 5.54 26.83 -17.94
N GLY A 141 5.27 28.13 -17.89
CA GLY A 141 5.70 29.00 -16.77
C GLY A 141 5.14 28.60 -15.40
N ALA A 142 4.02 27.86 -15.34
CA ALA A 142 3.42 27.40 -14.08
C ALA A 142 4.20 26.28 -13.38
N VAL A 143 4.95 25.50 -14.15
CA VAL A 143 5.76 24.37 -13.65
C VAL A 143 7.25 24.70 -13.60
N GLY A 144 7.67 25.73 -14.34
CA GLY A 144 9.00 26.32 -14.26
C GLY A 144 9.18 27.26 -13.07
N ARG A 145 10.39 27.80 -12.92
CA ARG A 145 10.65 28.86 -11.95
C ARG A 145 10.09 30.18 -12.47
N THR A 146 9.09 30.72 -11.77
CA THR A 146 8.59 32.07 -12.05
C THR A 146 9.69 33.08 -11.70
N PRO A 147 10.07 33.99 -12.61
CA PRO A 147 11.05 35.03 -12.31
C PRO A 147 10.54 35.92 -11.18
N VAL A 148 11.45 36.36 -10.31
CA VAL A 148 11.10 37.29 -9.24
C VAL A 148 10.70 38.64 -9.82
N PRO A 149 9.60 39.26 -9.35
CA PRO A 149 9.23 40.61 -9.76
C PRO A 149 10.29 41.63 -9.35
N SER A 150 10.42 42.72 -10.09
CA SER A 150 11.35 43.82 -9.73
C SER A 150 10.96 44.53 -8.43
N ALA A 151 9.67 44.54 -8.08
CA ALA A 151 9.15 45.08 -6.81
C ALA A 151 9.27 44.08 -5.65
N TYR A 152 9.78 42.87 -5.89
CA TYR A 152 9.90 41.85 -4.85
C TYR A 152 11.22 42.00 -4.09
N THR A 153 11.11 42.63 -2.94
CA THR A 153 12.10 42.67 -1.87
C THR A 153 11.70 41.63 -0.83
N HIS A 154 12.64 40.80 -0.39
CA HIS A 154 12.35 39.70 0.53
C HIS A 154 11.82 40.24 1.88
N GLY A 155 10.53 40.04 2.14
CA GLY A 155 9.87 40.47 3.37
C GLY A 155 9.00 41.74 3.22
N GLU A 156 8.94 42.34 2.04
CA GLU A 156 8.02 43.46 1.79
C GLU A 156 6.71 42.98 1.14
N PRO A 157 5.57 43.61 1.46
CA PRO A 157 4.30 43.30 0.81
C PRO A 157 4.33 43.64 -0.68
N TRP A 158 3.58 42.87 -1.48
CA TRP A 158 3.53 43.05 -2.94
C TRP A 158 3.05 44.44 -3.39
N TYR A 159 2.14 45.03 -2.61
CA TYR A 159 1.68 46.40 -2.81
C TYR A 159 1.90 47.20 -1.53
N THR A 160 2.21 48.48 -1.69
CA THR A 160 2.51 49.39 -0.58
C THR A 160 1.38 49.52 0.44
N TRP A 161 0.12 49.36 0.00
CA TRP A 161 -1.07 49.49 0.85
C TRP A 161 -1.40 48.26 1.70
N TYR A 162 -0.66 47.16 1.56
CA TYR A 162 -0.73 46.02 2.46
C TYR A 162 0.12 46.19 3.73
N GLY A 163 1.08 47.12 3.73
CA GLY A 163 1.88 47.43 4.91
C GLY A 163 1.16 48.37 5.87
N ASP A 164 1.77 48.57 7.04
CA ASP A 164 1.30 49.58 7.98
C ASP A 164 1.52 50.98 7.40
N ILE A 165 0.42 51.68 7.11
CA ILE A 165 0.43 53.07 6.65
C ILE A 165 0.00 53.95 7.81
N GLU A 166 0.83 54.93 8.18
CA GLU A 166 0.43 56.01 9.09
C GLU A 166 -0.43 57.02 8.32
N PRO A 167 -1.73 57.17 8.64
CA PRO A 167 -2.61 58.09 7.92
C PRO A 167 -2.35 59.54 8.30
N ASP A 168 -2.55 60.47 7.35
CA ASP A 168 -2.40 61.91 7.59
C ASP A 168 -3.36 62.41 8.69
N GLU A 169 -2.81 63.16 9.64
CA GLU A 169 -3.52 63.67 10.80
C GLU A 169 -4.70 64.58 10.42
N ARG A 170 -4.60 65.30 9.30
CA ARG A 170 -5.68 66.17 8.79
C ARG A 170 -6.89 65.35 8.34
N GLU A 171 -6.65 64.26 7.64
CA GLU A 171 -7.70 63.34 7.18
C GLU A 171 -8.28 62.54 8.35
N LEU A 172 -7.45 62.11 9.30
CA LEU A 172 -7.92 61.55 10.56
C LEU A 172 -8.84 62.51 11.31
N ALA A 173 -8.49 63.80 11.39
CA ALA A 173 -9.33 64.81 12.05
C ALA A 173 -10.67 65.01 11.32
N ARG A 174 -10.65 65.00 9.98
CA ARG A 174 -11.87 65.05 9.16
C ARG A 174 -12.77 63.84 9.43
N VAL A 175 -12.21 62.62 9.40
CA VAL A 175 -12.94 61.38 9.69
C VAL A 175 -13.46 61.37 11.13
N LYS A 176 -12.64 61.74 12.11
CA LYS A 176 -13.05 61.86 13.53
C LYS A 176 -14.18 62.85 13.72
N LYS A 177 -14.22 63.96 12.96
CA LYS A 177 -15.31 64.93 12.99
C LYS A 177 -16.61 64.36 12.44
N ILE A 178 -16.55 63.61 11.32
CA ILE A 178 -17.72 63.00 10.67
C ILE A 178 -18.31 61.89 11.57
N TYR A 179 -17.45 61.02 12.11
CA TYR A 179 -17.86 59.87 12.91
C TYR A 179 -17.89 60.14 14.41
N LYS A 180 -17.84 61.42 14.83
CA LYS A 180 -17.86 61.84 16.24
C LYS A 180 -18.93 61.15 17.10
N PRO A 181 -20.19 60.97 16.67
CA PRO A 181 -21.21 60.33 17.50
C PRO A 181 -21.10 58.79 17.57
N TYR A 182 -20.23 58.16 16.76
CA TYR A 182 -20.11 56.70 16.65
C TYR A 182 -18.74 56.16 17.08
N LEU A 183 -17.76 57.04 17.28
CA LEU A 183 -16.44 56.67 17.81
C LEU A 183 -16.57 56.36 19.31
N LYS A 184 -16.11 55.16 19.72
CA LYS A 184 -16.01 54.76 21.13
C LYS A 184 -14.72 55.27 21.76
#